data_AF-A0A7L2V8S2-F1
#
_entry.id   AF-A0A7L2V8S2-F1
#
_cell.length_a   1.000
_cell.length_b   1.000
_cell.length_c   1.000
_cell.angle_alpha   90.00
_cell.angle_beta   90.00
_cell.angle_gamma   90.00
#
_symmetry.space_group_name_H-M   'P 1'
#
loop_
_entity.id
_entity.type
_entity.pdbx_description
1 polymer ?
#
loop_
_entity_poly.entity_id
_entity_poly.type
_entity_poly.pdbx_seq_one_letter_code
_entity_poly.pdbx_strand_id
1 'polypeptide(L)'
;RRAHLRLCLEKLKGLIPPGPDASKHTTLSLLTRAKLHIKKLEDCHRRAIHQIDQLQREQRHLQRQLEKLGVERVRMDSTGSCPSSERSDSDRGERRPWGDTMQSVTEVAKSS
;
A
#
# COMPACT_ATOMS: atom_id res chain seq x y z
N ARG A 1 31.93 -14.01 24.14
CA ARG A 1 30.64 -14.74 24.04
C ARG A 1 29.48 -14.08 24.83
N ARG A 2 29.56 -13.90 26.15
CA ARG A 2 28.46 -13.31 26.96
C ARG A 2 28.12 -11.84 26.61
N ALA A 3 29.14 -11.03 26.30
CA ALA A 3 28.96 -9.63 25.89
C ALA A 3 28.17 -9.50 24.57
N HIS A 4 28.48 -10.33 23.58
CA HIS A 4 27.77 -10.36 22.30
C HIS A 4 26.28 -10.66 22.47
N LEU A 5 25.93 -11.66 23.29
CA LEU A 5 24.54 -11.99 23.58
C LEU A 5 23.78 -10.81 24.19
N ARG A 6 24.39 -10.10 25.15
CA ARG A 6 23.78 -8.91 25.76
C ARG A 6 23.46 -7.85 24.72
N LEU A 7 24.42 -7.56 23.83
CA LEU A 7 24.23 -6.60 22.74
C LEU A 7 23.08 -7.00 21.81
N CYS A 8 22.98 -8.28 21.42
CA CYS A 8 21.86 -8.77 20.61
C CYS A 8 20.51 -8.58 21.29
N LEU A 9 20.41 -8.84 22.60
CA LEU A 9 19.17 -8.68 23.35
C LEU A 9 18.79 -7.21 23.52
N GLU A 10 19.75 -6.30 23.72
CA GLU A 10 19.47 -4.86 23.79
C GLU A 10 18.94 -4.32 22.45
N LYS A 11 19.55 -4.71 21.32
CA LYS A 11 19.02 -4.37 19.99
C LYS A 11 17.60 -4.88 19.80
N LEU A 12 17.35 -6.14 20.20
CA LEU A 12 16.04 -6.76 20.06
C LEU A 12 14.97 -6.05 20.92
N LYS A 13 15.31 -5.56 22.10
CA LYS A 13 14.40 -4.74 22.92
C LYS A 13 13.95 -3.47 22.21
N GLY A 14 14.85 -2.80 21.48
CA GLY A 14 14.51 -1.58 20.75
C GLY A 14 13.54 -1.80 19.57
N LEU A 15 13.47 -3.02 19.02
CA LEU A 15 12.61 -3.35 17.88
C LEU A 15 11.22 -3.86 18.27
N ILE A 16 11.01 -4.21 19.53
CA ILE A 16 9.76 -4.83 19.99
C ILE A 16 8.93 -3.78 20.72
N PRO A 17 7.63 -3.62 20.38
CA PRO A 17 6.78 -2.68 21.07
C PRO A 17 6.72 -2.99 22.58
N PRO A 18 6.79 -1.97 23.45
CA PRO A 18 6.72 -2.17 24.88
C PRO A 18 5.36 -2.78 25.24
N GLY A 19 5.39 -3.95 25.88
CA GLY A 19 4.19 -4.62 26.36
C GLY A 19 3.75 -4.10 27.74
N PRO A 20 2.51 -4.39 28.16
CA PRO A 20 2.02 -4.01 29.49
C PRO A 20 2.87 -4.59 30.65
N ASP A 21 3.52 -5.74 30.42
CA ASP A 21 4.50 -6.34 31.34
C ASP A 21 5.96 -5.93 31.05
N ALA A 22 6.20 -4.68 30.65
CA ALA A 22 7.54 -4.18 30.28
C ALA A 22 8.58 -4.37 31.40
N SER A 23 8.16 -4.47 32.66
CA SER A 23 9.06 -4.70 33.82
C SER A 23 9.84 -6.02 33.72
N LYS A 24 9.31 -7.05 33.03
CA LYS A 24 9.94 -8.38 32.95
C LYS A 24 10.85 -8.50 31.72
N HIS A 25 12.06 -7.94 31.81
CA HIS A 25 13.09 -8.04 30.77
C HIS A 25 13.91 -9.35 30.83
N THR A 26 13.23 -10.50 30.85
CA THR A 26 13.90 -11.80 30.71
C THR A 26 14.16 -12.13 29.23
N THR A 27 15.16 -12.96 28.95
CA THR A 27 15.44 -13.43 27.58
C THR A 27 14.21 -14.11 26.97
N LEU A 28 13.53 -14.96 27.73
CA LEU A 28 12.35 -15.69 27.27
C LEU A 28 11.20 -14.74 26.91
N SER A 29 10.88 -13.77 27.78
CA SER A 29 9.78 -12.83 27.51
C SER A 29 10.04 -12.00 26.26
N LEU A 30 11.30 -11.62 26.02
CA LEU A 30 11.71 -10.88 24.84
C LEU A 30 11.52 -11.70 23.55
N LEU A 31 11.98 -12.95 23.55
CA LEU A 31 11.84 -13.84 22.39
C LEU A 31 10.36 -14.14 22.08
N THR A 32 9.54 -14.36 23.11
CA THR A 32 8.10 -14.59 22.94
C THR A 32 7.41 -13.36 22.32
N ARG A 33 7.70 -12.16 22.81
CA ARG A 33 7.15 -10.91 22.23
C ARG A 33 7.67 -10.64 20.83
N ALA A 34 8.93 -10.95 20.53
CA ALA A 34 9.49 -10.83 19.19
C ALA A 34 8.69 -11.68 18.19
N LYS A 35 8.48 -12.96 18.53
CA LYS A 35 7.70 -13.89 17.71
C LYS A 35 6.27 -13.41 17.50
N LEU A 36 5.62 -12.89 18.54
CA LEU A 36 4.28 -12.33 18.43
C LEU A 36 4.26 -11.07 17.57
N HIS A 37 5.27 -10.20 17.69
CA HIS A 37 5.35 -8.97 16.92
C HIS A 37 5.51 -9.24 15.43
N ILE A 38 6.36 -10.19 15.04
CA ILE A 38 6.51 -10.63 13.65
C ILE A 38 5.15 -11.08 13.08
N LYS A 39 4.43 -11.96 13.79
CA LYS A 39 3.09 -12.42 13.36
C LYS A 39 2.12 -11.26 13.17
N LYS A 40 2.10 -10.31 14.11
CA LYS A 40 1.23 -9.13 14.01
C LYS A 40 1.58 -8.27 12.79
N LEU A 41 2.87 -8.07 12.51
CA LEU A 41 3.31 -7.33 11.32
C LEU A 41 2.87 -8.03 10.03
N GLU A 42 3.02 -9.35 9.95
CA GLU A 42 2.56 -10.14 8.81
C GLU A 42 1.04 -10.04 8.62
N ASP A 43 0.26 -10.12 9.71
CA ASP A 43 -1.18 -9.94 9.70
C ASP A 43 -1.59 -8.53 9.24
N CYS A 44 -0.92 -7.49 9.76
CA CYS A 44 -1.14 -6.11 9.35
C CYS A 44 -0.84 -5.92 7.86
N HIS A 45 0.28 -6.47 7.38
CA HIS A 45 0.68 -6.39 5.99
C HIS A 45 -0.35 -7.06 5.07
N ARG A 46 -0.80 -8.27 5.42
CA ARG A 46 -1.89 -8.95 4.69
C ARG A 46 -3.13 -8.07 4.63
N ARG A 47 -3.60 -7.53 5.76
CA ARG A 47 -4.79 -6.64 5.78
C ARG A 47 -4.60 -5.38 4.93
N ALA A 48 -3.42 -4.76 4.98
CA ALA A 48 -3.13 -3.56 4.20
C ALA A 48 -3.20 -3.83 2.69
N ILE A 49 -2.65 -4.95 2.22
CA ILE A 49 -2.77 -5.36 0.81
C ILE A 49 -4.24 -5.53 0.41
N HIS A 50 -5.02 -6.24 1.22
CA HIS A 50 -6.45 -6.42 0.94
C HIS A 50 -7.18 -5.08 0.89
N GLN A 51 -6.86 -4.14 1.78
CA GLN A 51 -7.47 -2.82 1.78
C GLN A 51 -7.12 -2.02 0.53
N ILE A 52 -5.86 -2.08 0.08
CA ILE A 52 -5.42 -1.45 -1.18
C ILE A 52 -6.23 -2.03 -2.35
N ASP A 53 -6.37 -3.35 -2.42
CA ASP A 53 -7.11 -4.00 -3.50
C ASP A 53 -8.60 -3.59 -3.52
N GLN A 54 -9.23 -3.47 -2.34
CA GLN A 54 -10.61 -2.99 -2.25
C GLN A 54 -10.73 -1.54 -2.74
N LEU A 55 -9.88 -0.65 -2.24
CA LEU A 55 -9.90 0.76 -2.63
C LEU A 55 -9.63 0.95 -4.13
N GLN A 56 -8.74 0.15 -4.72
CA GLN A 56 -8.50 0.17 -6.16
C GLN A 56 -9.72 -0.30 -6.96
N ARG A 57 -10.48 -1.30 -6.47
CA ARG A 57 -11.74 -1.73 -7.10
C ARG A 57 -12.80 -0.63 -7.03
N GLU A 58 -12.93 0.02 -5.88
CA GLU A 58 -13.85 1.15 -5.68
C GLU A 58 -13.48 2.31 -6.60
N GLN A 59 -12.20 2.68 -6.68
CA GLN A 59 -11.72 3.72 -7.58
C GLN A 59 -12.09 3.41 -9.04
N ARG A 60 -11.85 2.18 -9.52
CA ARG A 60 -12.26 1.75 -10.87
C ARG A 60 -13.77 1.77 -11.06
N HIS A 61 -14.53 1.40 -10.04
CA HIS A 61 -15.99 1.44 -10.09
C HIS A 61 -16.50 2.88 -10.24
N LEU A 62 -16.03 3.79 -9.39
CA LEU A 62 -16.38 5.21 -9.41
C LEU A 62 -15.96 5.88 -10.73
N GLN A 63 -14.76 5.56 -11.26
CA GLN A 63 -14.31 6.07 -12.55
C GLN A 63 -15.26 5.69 -13.69
N ARG A 64 -15.71 4.42 -13.75
CA ARG A 64 -16.70 3.98 -14.75
C ARG A 64 -18.06 4.65 -14.57
N GLN A 65 -18.47 4.95 -13.34
CA GLN A 65 -19.70 5.71 -13.09
C GLN A 65 -19.58 7.14 -13.59
N LEU A 66 -18.45 7.80 -13.35
CA LEU A 66 -18.17 9.14 -13.87
C LEU A 66 -18.11 9.16 -15.39
N GLU A 67 -17.49 8.16 -16.04
CA GLU A 67 -17.48 8.03 -17.49
C GLU A 67 -18.90 7.93 -18.06
N LYS A 68 -19.76 7.10 -17.47
CA LYS A 68 -21.17 6.98 -17.89
C LYS A 68 -21.92 8.30 -17.78
N LEU A 69 -21.80 8.99 -16.65
CA LEU A 69 -22.45 10.28 -16.43
C LEU A 69 -21.87 11.40 -17.30
N GLY A 70 -20.56 11.36 -17.60
CA GLY A 70 -19.91 12.28 -18.52
C GLY A 70 -20.38 12.09 -19.97
N VAL A 71 -20.50 10.83 -20.41
CA VAL A 71 -21.04 10.47 -21.73
C VAL A 71 -22.52 10.86 -21.85
N GLU A 72 -23.30 10.76 -20.77
CA GLU A 72 -24.71 11.16 -20.75
C GLU A 72 -24.89 12.68 -20.82
N ARG A 73 -23.98 13.47 -20.19
CA ARG A 73 -23.98 14.93 -20.35
C ARG A 73 -23.64 15.39 -21.76
N VAL A 74 -22.62 14.80 -22.39
CA VAL A 74 -22.23 15.08 -23.79
C VAL A 74 -23.33 14.69 -24.80
N ARG A 75 -24.22 13.77 -24.42
CA ARG A 75 -25.38 13.41 -25.25
C ARG A 75 -26.57 14.34 -25.04
N MET A 76 -26.69 14.98 -23.88
CA MET A 76 -27.86 15.78 -23.52
C MET A 76 -27.70 17.27 -23.85
N ASP A 77 -26.48 17.76 -24.03
CA ASP A 77 -26.19 19.14 -24.44
C ASP A 77 -26.13 19.33 -25.98
N SER A 78 -26.29 18.26 -26.76
CA SER A 78 -26.17 18.30 -28.21
C SER A 78 -27.42 17.78 -28.91
N THR A 79 -28.38 18.66 -29.16
CA THR A 79 -29.36 18.46 -30.23
C THR A 79 -28.63 18.36 -31.57
N GLY A 80 -28.35 17.12 -31.99
CA GLY A 80 -28.18 16.73 -33.38
C GLY A 80 -26.90 17.20 -34.07
N SER A 81 -25.87 16.35 -34.10
CA SER A 81 -25.04 16.10 -35.29
C SER A 81 -24.10 14.92 -35.04
N CYS A 82 -24.34 13.79 -35.72
CA CYS A 82 -23.29 12.83 -36.05
C CYS A 82 -22.71 13.31 -37.39
N PRO A 83 -21.38 13.38 -37.54
CA PRO A 83 -20.75 12.31 -38.31
C PRO A 83 -19.38 11.87 -37.77
N SER A 84 -19.08 10.61 -38.10
CA SER A 84 -17.77 9.97 -38.14
C SER A 84 -16.61 10.94 -38.44
N SER A 85 -15.53 10.91 -37.65
CA SER A 85 -14.22 11.37 -38.11
C SER A 85 -13.08 10.66 -37.37
N GLU A 86 -12.11 10.28 -38.19
CA GLU A 86 -10.96 9.42 -37.92
C GLU A 86 -9.85 10.17 -37.17
N ARG A 87 -9.09 9.46 -36.34
CA ARG A 87 -7.77 9.82 -35.78
C ARG A 87 -7.58 11.28 -35.29
N SER A 88 -7.44 11.44 -33.98
CA SER A 88 -6.61 12.52 -33.41
C SER A 88 -5.64 11.95 -32.40
N ASP A 89 -4.41 11.78 -32.89
CA ASP A 89 -3.19 11.64 -32.10
C ASP A 89 -2.97 13.01 -31.45
N SER A 90 -3.14 13.12 -30.13
CA SER A 90 -2.72 14.30 -29.39
C SER A 90 -2.00 13.85 -28.14
N ASP A 91 -0.69 13.67 -28.34
CA ASP A 91 0.33 13.58 -27.31
C ASP A 91 0.23 14.79 -26.35
N ARG A 92 0.70 14.55 -25.13
CA ARG A 92 1.12 15.54 -24.14
C ARG A 92 0.02 16.18 -23.28
N GLY A 93 -0.20 15.54 -22.13
CA GLY A 93 -0.95 16.11 -21.02
C GLY A 93 -0.73 15.37 -19.71
N GLU A 94 0.54 15.03 -19.42
CA GLU A 94 1.11 14.81 -18.08
C GLU A 94 0.11 14.49 -16.96
N ARG A 95 -0.48 13.29 -16.99
CA ARG A 95 -1.05 12.68 -15.79
C ARG A 95 0.13 12.24 -14.93
N ARG A 96 0.54 13.10 -14.01
CA ARG A 96 1.54 12.81 -12.98
C ARG A 96 1.29 11.41 -12.40
N PRO A 97 2.20 10.45 -12.62
CA PRO A 97 2.02 9.12 -12.10
C PRO A 97 2.35 9.17 -10.61
N TRP A 98 1.32 9.21 -9.78
CA TRP A 98 1.40 8.65 -8.42
C TRP A 98 1.69 7.13 -8.43
N GLY A 99 2.09 6.56 -9.58
CA GLY A 99 2.54 5.19 -9.76
C GLY A 99 4.04 4.97 -9.56
N ASP A 100 4.89 6.00 -9.69
CA ASP A 100 6.34 5.82 -9.58
C ASP A 100 6.83 5.76 -8.12
N THR A 101 6.21 6.51 -7.21
CA THR A 101 6.66 6.55 -5.80
C THR A 101 6.32 5.29 -5.00
N MET A 102 5.45 4.40 -5.51
CA MET A 102 5.11 3.14 -4.82
C MET A 102 5.88 1.91 -5.32
N GLN A 103 6.63 2.01 -6.42
CA GLN A 103 7.50 0.92 -6.89
C GLN A 103 8.86 0.90 -6.15
N SER A 104 9.29 2.01 -5.58
CA SER A 104 10.56 2.08 -4.83
C SER A 104 10.56 1.26 -3.53
N VAL A 105 9.39 0.93 -2.97
CA VAL A 105 9.27 0.09 -1.75
C VAL A 105 9.25 -1.42 -2.03
N THR A 106 9.13 -1.85 -3.30
CA THR A 106 9.10 -3.28 -3.66
C THR A 106 10.40 -3.78 -4.31
N GLU A 107 11.27 -2.90 -4.81
CA GLU A 107 12.53 -3.31 -5.46
C GLU A 107 13.68 -3.62 -4.49
N VAL A 108 13.66 -3.13 -3.26
CA VAL A 108 14.71 -3.44 -2.27
C VAL A 108 14.64 -4.89 -1.75
N ALA A 109 13.51 -5.58 -1.93
CA ALA A 109 13.34 -6.95 -1.45
C ALA A 109 13.78 -8.05 -2.44
N LYS A 110 14.25 -7.69 -3.65
CA LYS A 110 14.69 -8.67 -4.66
C LYS A 110 16.20 -8.71 -4.93
N SER A 111 17.00 -7.87 -4.24
CA SER A 111 18.45 -7.79 -4.45
C SER A 111 19.30 -8.03 -3.18
N SER A 112 18.91 -8.95 -2.29
CA SER A 112 19.79 -9.48 -1.23
C SER A 112 19.44 -10.90 -0.86
#